data_AF-A0ABD3P0M3-F1
#
_entry.id   AF-A0ABD3P0M3-F1
#
_cell.length_a   1.000
_cell.length_b   1.000
_cell.length_c   1.000
_cell.angle_alpha   90.00
_cell.angle_beta   90.00
_cell.angle_gamma   90.00
#
_symmetry.space_group_name_H-M   'P 1'
#
loop_
_entity.id
_entity.type
_entity.pdbx_description
1 polymer ?
#
loop_
_entity_poly.entity_id
_entity_poly.type
_entity_poly.pdbx_seq_one_letter_code
_entity_poly.pdbx_strand_id
1 'polypeptide(L)'
;MKNVGTLVAIVAAFIINCSAFSTNVITSRRRSPTRIASSSSDASTNERTPVNLVSADAFVTAIDVLKRDMGMEPVPQEERSPMYAIGKLVAKLPLELVSGIRLADCESLTLISQLKQSVVDITGIQSLDTIVAIRAGFDGNGEGYEGNTSGASIGDTASVYTAAVNHAMENQLKEIELEVNRLVPMMASEE
;
A
#
# COMPACT_ATOMS: atom_id res chain seq x y z
N MET A 1 22.34 -19.42 -49.35
CA MET A 1 23.47 -18.76 -48.65
C MET A 1 22.89 -17.53 -47.96
N LYS A 2 22.62 -17.63 -46.64
CA LYS A 2 23.44 -17.06 -45.54
C LYS A 2 23.36 -15.51 -45.54
N ASN A 3 22.87 -14.78 -44.54
CA ASN A 3 22.81 -15.04 -43.10
C ASN A 3 21.61 -14.37 -42.42
N VAL A 4 21.07 -15.10 -41.44
CA VAL A 4 20.15 -14.67 -40.39
C VAL A 4 20.99 -13.94 -39.33
N GLY A 5 20.62 -12.71 -38.99
CA GLY A 5 21.24 -11.91 -37.93
C GLY A 5 20.30 -11.80 -36.73
N THR A 6 20.30 -12.84 -35.89
CA THR A 6 19.59 -12.92 -34.62
C THR A 6 20.24 -11.97 -33.62
N LEU A 7 19.53 -10.94 -33.16
CA LEU A 7 19.94 -10.13 -32.01
C LEU A 7 19.20 -10.65 -30.78
N VAL A 8 19.95 -11.31 -29.91
CA VAL A 8 19.51 -11.95 -28.68
C VAL A 8 19.22 -10.89 -27.62
N ALA A 9 18.00 -10.89 -27.09
CA ALA A 9 17.60 -10.15 -25.91
C ALA A 9 18.24 -10.78 -24.67
N ILE A 10 18.95 -9.99 -23.86
CA ILE A 10 19.36 -10.37 -22.50
C ILE A 10 18.47 -9.57 -21.55
N VAL A 11 17.35 -10.16 -21.14
CA VAL A 11 16.57 -9.71 -19.99
C VAL A 11 17.09 -10.48 -18.78
N ALA A 12 17.82 -9.81 -17.91
CA ALA A 12 18.21 -10.36 -16.62
C ALA A 12 16.96 -10.36 -15.70
N ALA A 13 16.40 -11.55 -15.49
CA ALA A 13 15.35 -11.78 -14.52
C ALA A 13 15.96 -11.78 -13.10
N PHE A 14 15.56 -10.83 -12.26
CA PHE A 14 15.82 -10.88 -10.83
C PHE A 14 14.58 -11.44 -10.13
N ILE A 15 14.56 -12.76 -9.93
CA ILE A 15 13.55 -13.47 -9.16
C ILE A 15 14.06 -13.54 -7.72
N ILE A 16 13.45 -12.79 -6.80
CA ILE A 16 13.57 -13.08 -5.37
C ILE A 16 12.33 -13.88 -4.97
N ASN A 17 12.50 -15.18 -4.98
CA ASN A 17 11.62 -16.18 -4.38
C ASN A 17 11.94 -16.23 -2.88
N CYS A 18 11.00 -15.87 -2.02
CA CYS A 18 11.07 -16.17 -0.59
C CYS A 18 9.79 -16.90 -0.19
N SER A 19 9.79 -18.20 -0.47
CA SER A 19 8.92 -19.18 0.16
C SER A 19 9.66 -19.78 1.35
N ALA A 20 9.10 -19.61 2.56
CA ALA A 20 9.14 -20.52 3.71
C ALA A 20 9.13 -19.73 5.02
N PHE A 21 8.03 -19.78 5.76
CA PHE A 21 8.04 -20.20 7.17
C PHE A 21 6.59 -20.43 7.62
N SER A 22 6.14 -21.67 7.53
CA SER A 22 4.97 -22.17 8.25
C SER A 22 5.44 -23.20 9.26
N THR A 23 5.03 -22.97 10.52
CA THR A 23 4.83 -23.92 11.62
C THR A 23 6.00 -24.78 12.10
N ASN A 24 6.36 -24.62 13.37
CA ASN A 24 6.51 -25.76 14.28
C ASN A 24 5.92 -25.40 15.65
N VAL A 25 4.77 -26.02 15.95
CA VAL A 25 4.24 -26.21 17.29
C VAL A 25 5.14 -27.23 17.99
N ILE A 26 5.78 -26.83 19.10
CA ILE A 26 6.33 -27.78 20.07
C ILE A 26 5.80 -27.42 21.45
N THR A 27 5.10 -28.38 22.04
CA THR A 27 4.54 -28.38 23.37
C THR A 27 5.58 -28.77 24.43
N SER A 28 5.51 -28.10 25.59
CA SER A 28 5.89 -28.57 26.94
C SER A 28 7.38 -28.84 27.28
N ARG A 29 8.00 -28.06 28.20
CA ARG A 29 8.01 -28.33 29.66
C ARG A 29 8.92 -27.36 30.48
N ARG A 30 8.34 -26.85 31.58
CA ARG A 30 8.89 -26.63 32.95
C ARG A 30 9.95 -25.53 33.27
N ARG A 31 9.41 -24.50 33.96
CA ARG A 31 9.81 -23.85 35.23
C ARG A 31 11.25 -23.31 35.43
N SER A 32 11.34 -22.00 35.68
CA SER A 32 11.54 -21.42 37.03
C SER A 32 11.04 -19.96 37.04
N PRO A 33 10.30 -19.49 38.07
CA PRO A 33 9.78 -18.13 38.10
C PRO A 33 10.77 -17.22 38.83
N THR A 34 11.52 -16.40 38.10
CA THR A 34 12.18 -15.26 38.73
C THR A 34 11.15 -14.18 38.93
N ARG A 35 10.64 -14.09 40.17
CA ARG A 35 9.84 -12.98 40.66
C ARG A 35 10.55 -11.65 40.34
N ILE A 36 9.97 -10.84 39.44
CA ILE A 36 10.18 -9.40 39.48
C ILE A 36 8.94 -8.82 40.16
N ALA A 37 9.21 -8.15 41.27
CA ALA A 37 8.24 -7.65 42.20
C ALA A 37 7.23 -6.73 41.51
N SER A 38 5.95 -7.09 41.66
CA SER A 38 4.82 -6.21 41.43
C SER A 38 4.80 -5.19 42.57
N SER A 39 5.32 -3.99 42.34
CA SER A 39 4.98 -2.83 43.16
C SER A 39 3.75 -2.17 42.57
N SER A 40 2.60 -2.55 43.10
CA SER A 40 1.30 -1.92 42.88
C SER A 40 1.05 -0.87 43.98
N SER A 41 0.94 0.40 43.58
CA SER A 41 0.34 1.55 44.29
C SER A 41 0.98 2.81 43.67
N ASP A 42 0.29 3.73 42.99
CA ASP A 42 -0.99 4.31 43.33
C ASP A 42 -1.78 4.77 42.10
N ALA A 43 -3.10 4.77 42.28
CA ALA A 43 -4.03 5.46 41.41
C ALA A 43 -3.88 6.98 41.58
N SER A 44 -3.32 7.64 40.57
CA SER A 44 -3.59 9.05 40.30
C SER A 44 -3.87 9.21 38.82
N THR A 45 -5.10 9.59 38.52
CA THR A 45 -5.52 10.26 37.28
C THR A 45 -4.41 11.16 36.75
N ASN A 46 -3.84 10.82 35.60
CA ASN A 46 -3.27 11.75 34.62
C ASN A 46 -3.11 11.01 33.28
N GLU A 47 -3.42 11.75 32.21
CA GLU A 47 -3.40 11.34 30.81
C GLU A 47 -2.20 10.44 30.48
N ARG A 48 -2.46 9.19 30.10
CA ARG A 48 -1.44 8.34 29.51
C ARG A 48 -1.30 8.72 28.04
N THR A 49 -0.49 9.74 27.77
CA THR A 49 0.26 9.79 26.52
C THR A 49 1.00 8.46 26.37
N PRO A 50 0.94 7.78 25.21
CA PRO A 50 1.69 6.56 25.00
C PRO A 50 3.17 6.89 25.17
N VAL A 51 3.81 6.28 26.17
CA VAL A 51 5.24 6.45 26.42
C VAL A 51 5.96 5.84 25.21
N ASN A 52 6.43 6.69 24.31
CA ASN A 52 7.20 6.26 23.16
C ASN A 52 8.52 5.67 23.70
N LEU A 53 8.72 4.36 23.52
CA LEU A 53 9.85 3.63 24.12
C LEU A 53 11.20 4.07 23.52
N VAL A 54 11.18 4.79 22.40
CA VAL A 54 12.33 5.31 21.68
C VAL A 54 11.99 6.75 21.27
N SER A 55 12.88 7.71 21.55
CA SER A 55 12.71 9.07 21.07
C SER A 55 12.81 9.12 19.54
N ALA A 56 12.07 10.03 18.90
CA ALA A 56 12.13 10.21 17.45
C ALA A 56 13.57 10.44 16.96
N ASP A 57 14.35 11.21 17.72
CA ASP A 57 15.75 11.49 17.43
C ASP A 57 16.64 10.24 17.48
N ALA A 58 16.41 9.34 18.45
CA ALA A 58 17.15 8.09 18.55
C ALA A 58 16.80 7.15 17.40
N PHE A 59 15.53 7.11 16.98
CA PHE A 59 15.10 6.33 15.82
C PHE A 59 15.74 6.86 14.52
N VAL A 60 15.72 8.17 14.32
CA VAL A 60 16.33 8.84 13.16
C VAL A 60 17.84 8.59 13.12
N THR A 61 18.53 8.71 14.26
CA THR A 61 19.97 8.45 14.35
C THR A 61 20.31 7.00 14.00
N ALA A 62 19.49 6.04 14.46
CA ALA A 62 19.68 4.64 14.14
C ALA A 62 19.53 4.36 12.63
N ILE A 63 18.56 5.01 11.98
CA ILE A 63 18.37 4.91 10.52
C ILE A 63 19.54 5.53 9.76
N ASP A 64 20.06 6.68 10.21
CA ASP A 64 21.21 7.33 9.56
C ASP A 64 22.50 6.51 9.68
N VAL A 65 22.71 5.81 10.80
CA VAL A 65 23.81 4.84 10.97
C VAL A 65 23.64 3.66 10.00
N LEU A 66 22.42 3.10 9.90
CA LEU A 66 22.13 1.99 8.98
C LEU A 66 22.33 2.38 7.51
N LYS A 67 21.92 3.60 7.12
CA LYS A 67 22.11 4.12 5.76
C LYS A 67 23.59 4.29 5.43
N ARG A 68 24.39 4.80 6.37
CA ARG A 68 25.84 4.94 6.21
C ARG A 68 26.52 3.57 6.06
N ASP A 69 26.11 2.57 6.83
CA ASP A 69 26.61 1.19 6.71
C ASP A 69 26.23 0.56 5.35
N MET A 70 25.13 0.99 4.74
CA MET A 70 24.71 0.60 3.39
C MET A 70 25.36 1.43 2.27
N GLY A 71 26.27 2.35 2.59
CA GLY A 71 26.94 3.22 1.61
C GLY A 71 26.08 4.33 1.03
N MET A 72 24.99 4.69 1.69
CA MET A 72 24.11 5.81 1.32
C MET A 72 24.47 7.05 2.14
N GLU A 73 24.61 8.22 1.49
CA GLU A 73 24.83 9.48 2.22
C GLU A 73 23.55 9.87 2.98
N PRO A 74 23.66 10.26 4.27
CA PRO A 74 22.52 10.73 5.03
C PRO A 74 22.01 12.06 4.45
N VAL A 75 20.72 12.10 4.11
CA VAL A 75 20.06 13.27 3.53
C VAL A 75 20.10 14.43 4.53
N PRO A 76 20.58 15.62 4.15
CA PRO A 76 20.57 16.82 4.99
C PRO A 76 19.19 17.06 5.61
N GLN A 77 19.12 17.55 6.85
CA GLN A 77 17.84 17.80 7.54
C GLN A 77 16.90 18.73 6.77
N GLU A 78 17.47 19.65 6.00
CA GLU A 78 16.78 20.62 5.13
C GLU A 78 16.19 19.96 3.86
N GLU A 79 16.68 18.78 3.48
CA GLU A 79 16.24 17.98 2.33
C GLU A 79 15.39 16.77 2.74
N ARG A 80 15.04 16.65 4.03
CA ARG A 80 14.17 15.57 4.49
C ARG A 80 12.84 15.67 3.79
N SER A 81 12.67 14.79 2.81
CA SER A 81 11.44 14.65 2.05
C SER A 81 10.28 14.50 3.04
N PRO A 82 9.13 15.14 2.77
CA PRO A 82 7.96 15.00 3.64
C PRO A 82 7.71 13.51 3.87
N MET A 83 7.56 13.13 5.13
CA MET A 83 7.27 11.75 5.47
C MET A 83 5.82 11.48 5.09
N TYR A 84 5.57 10.44 4.30
CA TYR A 84 4.22 10.04 3.93
C TYR A 84 3.91 8.67 4.50
N ALA A 85 2.73 8.51 5.07
CA ALA A 85 2.14 7.19 5.30
C ALA A 85 1.41 6.74 4.02
N ILE A 86 1.46 5.45 3.75
CA ILE A 86 0.65 4.84 2.68
C ILE A 86 -0.61 4.26 3.32
N GLY A 87 -1.74 4.90 3.06
CA GLY A 87 -3.06 4.37 3.39
C GLY A 87 -3.57 3.48 2.26
N LYS A 88 -4.24 2.38 2.61
CA LYS A 88 -4.93 1.50 1.65
C LYS A 88 -6.45 1.65 1.82
N LEU A 89 -7.16 1.84 0.72
CA LEU A 89 -8.61 1.91 0.67
C LEU A 89 -9.14 0.94 -0.40
N VAL A 90 -10.13 0.14 -0.04
CA VAL A 90 -10.91 -0.66 -1.01
C VAL A 90 -12.27 0.00 -1.11
N ALA A 91 -12.51 0.68 -2.23
CA ALA A 91 -13.67 1.51 -2.45
C ALA A 91 -14.67 0.82 -3.39
N LYS A 92 -15.92 0.74 -2.96
CA LYS A 92 -17.03 0.21 -3.77
C LYS A 92 -17.63 1.33 -4.60
N LEU A 93 -17.43 1.27 -5.91
CA LEU A 93 -17.90 2.27 -6.86
C LEU A 93 -19.15 1.77 -7.60
N PRO A 94 -20.32 2.41 -7.39
CA PRO A 94 -21.54 2.10 -8.14
C PRO A 94 -21.35 2.32 -9.65
N LEU A 95 -21.93 1.45 -10.47
CA LEU A 95 -21.81 1.54 -11.94
C LEU A 95 -22.30 2.86 -12.52
N GLU A 96 -23.31 3.48 -11.90
CA GLU A 96 -23.84 4.78 -12.31
C GLU A 96 -22.83 5.94 -12.15
N LEU A 97 -21.82 5.76 -11.28
CA LEU A 97 -20.82 6.77 -10.94
C LEU A 97 -19.45 6.53 -11.60
N VAL A 98 -19.31 5.46 -12.38
CA VAL A 98 -18.07 5.08 -13.08
C VAL A 98 -17.53 6.20 -13.98
N SER A 99 -18.41 7.01 -14.58
CA SER A 99 -18.06 8.17 -15.41
C SER A 99 -17.55 9.38 -14.60
N GLY A 100 -17.61 9.32 -13.27
CA GLY A 100 -17.24 10.40 -12.37
C GLY A 100 -15.75 10.47 -12.05
N ILE A 101 -14.94 9.53 -12.52
CA ILE A 101 -13.50 9.43 -12.24
C ILE A 101 -12.70 9.79 -13.49
N ARG A 102 -11.71 10.68 -13.33
CA ARG A 102 -10.71 10.95 -14.36
C ARG A 102 -9.35 10.47 -13.89
N LEU A 103 -8.65 9.78 -14.77
CA LEU A 103 -7.31 9.26 -14.52
C LEU A 103 -6.26 10.24 -15.06
N ALA A 104 -5.08 10.23 -14.47
CA ALA A 104 -3.90 10.89 -14.98
C ALA A 104 -2.71 9.93 -14.91
N ASP A 105 -1.82 10.09 -15.90
CA ASP A 105 -0.60 9.32 -15.99
C ASP A 105 0.50 9.98 -15.14
N CYS A 106 1.26 9.16 -14.43
CA CYS A 106 2.32 9.60 -13.53
C CYS A 106 3.51 8.64 -13.64
N GLU A 107 4.16 8.65 -14.81
CA GLU A 107 5.34 7.87 -15.23
C GLU A 107 5.24 6.35 -15.00
N SER A 108 5.20 5.93 -13.74
CA SER A 108 5.11 4.55 -13.29
C SER A 108 3.78 4.20 -12.62
N LEU A 109 2.88 5.16 -12.39
CA LEU A 109 1.62 4.94 -11.66
C LEU A 109 0.46 5.71 -12.31
N THR A 110 -0.74 5.13 -12.24
CA THR A 110 -1.97 5.82 -12.64
C THR A 110 -2.67 6.40 -11.42
N LEU A 111 -2.86 7.72 -11.43
CA LEU A 111 -3.50 8.46 -10.35
C LEU A 111 -4.92 8.88 -10.74
N ILE A 112 -5.75 9.11 -9.73
CA ILE A 112 -7.03 9.77 -9.89
C ILE A 112 -6.80 11.28 -9.91
N SER A 113 -7.05 11.93 -11.04
CA SER A 113 -6.84 13.38 -11.16
C SER A 113 -8.04 14.18 -10.65
N GLN A 114 -9.24 13.78 -11.06
CA GLN A 114 -10.48 14.50 -10.75
C GLN A 114 -11.61 13.53 -10.46
N LEU A 115 -12.46 13.93 -9.53
CA LEU A 115 -13.63 13.18 -9.10
C LEU A 115 -14.85 14.09 -9.08
N LYS A 116 -16.01 13.55 -9.46
CA LYS A 116 -17.28 14.17 -9.11
C LYS A 116 -17.48 14.07 -7.60
N GLN A 117 -18.05 15.11 -7.00
CA GLN A 117 -18.30 15.14 -5.55
C GLN A 117 -19.11 13.93 -5.07
N SER A 118 -20.11 13.48 -5.86
CA SER A 118 -20.90 12.28 -5.55
C SER A 118 -20.07 11.00 -5.43
N VAL A 119 -18.96 10.87 -6.17
CA VAL A 119 -18.04 9.74 -6.04
C VAL A 119 -17.30 9.83 -4.71
N VAL A 120 -16.80 11.01 -4.37
CA VAL A 120 -16.07 11.26 -3.11
C VAL A 120 -16.96 10.93 -1.91
N ASP A 121 -18.19 11.42 -1.91
CA ASP A 121 -19.12 11.26 -0.79
C ASP A 121 -19.51 9.80 -0.54
N ILE A 122 -19.57 8.98 -1.58
CA ILE A 122 -19.99 7.57 -1.49
C ILE A 122 -18.80 6.65 -1.22
N THR A 123 -17.68 6.89 -1.90
CA THR A 123 -16.57 5.93 -1.96
C THR A 123 -15.41 6.30 -1.03
N GLY A 124 -15.32 7.57 -0.61
CA GLY A 124 -14.19 8.09 0.15
C GLY A 124 -12.90 8.24 -0.66
N ILE A 125 -12.92 7.94 -1.97
CA ILE A 125 -11.79 8.13 -2.88
C ILE A 125 -11.50 9.63 -3.03
N GLN A 126 -10.22 9.97 -3.17
CA GLN A 126 -9.74 11.33 -3.33
C GLN A 126 -8.88 11.49 -4.58
N SER A 127 -8.71 12.72 -5.03
CA SER A 127 -7.68 13.04 -6.02
C SER A 127 -6.30 12.67 -5.47
N LEU A 128 -5.41 12.25 -6.37
CA LEU A 128 -4.06 11.73 -6.11
C LEU A 128 -4.02 10.33 -5.47
N ASP A 129 -5.17 9.68 -5.26
CA ASP A 129 -5.18 8.26 -4.96
C ASP A 129 -4.68 7.46 -6.18
N THR A 130 -3.81 6.48 -5.94
CA THR A 130 -3.26 5.59 -6.97
C THR A 130 -4.10 4.33 -7.07
N ILE A 131 -4.53 3.96 -8.28
CA ILE A 131 -5.29 2.71 -8.48
C ILE A 131 -4.33 1.53 -8.59
N VAL A 132 -4.49 0.54 -7.72
CA VAL A 132 -3.60 -0.62 -7.60
C VAL A 132 -4.25 -1.88 -8.14
N ALA A 133 -5.56 -2.03 -7.93
CA ALA A 133 -6.33 -3.13 -8.50
C ALA A 133 -7.79 -2.72 -8.72
N ILE A 134 -8.44 -3.40 -9.66
CA ILE A 134 -9.84 -3.19 -9.99
C ILE A 134 -10.51 -4.56 -10.00
N ARG A 135 -11.61 -4.72 -9.27
CA ARG A 135 -12.34 -5.98 -9.16
C ARG A 135 -13.82 -5.79 -9.46
N ALA A 136 -14.48 -6.86 -9.90
CA ALA A 136 -15.94 -6.89 -10.04
C ALA A 136 -16.45 -8.28 -9.63
N GLY A 137 -17.37 -8.31 -8.66
CA GLY A 137 -18.00 -9.55 -8.19
C GLY A 137 -17.07 -10.49 -7.43
N PHE A 138 -15.90 -10.01 -7.00
CA PHE A 138 -14.89 -10.81 -6.34
C PHE A 138 -15.28 -11.07 -4.88
N ASP A 139 -15.64 -12.31 -4.54
CA ASP A 139 -16.05 -12.72 -3.20
C ASP A 139 -14.90 -13.33 -2.36
N GLY A 140 -13.68 -13.34 -2.91
CA GLY A 140 -12.51 -13.98 -2.29
C GLY A 140 -12.39 -15.49 -2.54
N ASN A 141 -13.37 -16.13 -3.20
CA ASN A 141 -13.32 -17.55 -3.57
C ASN A 141 -12.78 -17.79 -4.99
N GLY A 142 -12.34 -16.73 -5.67
CA GLY A 142 -11.79 -16.81 -7.03
C GLY A 142 -12.83 -16.75 -8.14
N GLU A 143 -14.11 -16.55 -7.81
CA GLU A 143 -15.14 -16.20 -8.79
C GLU A 143 -15.19 -14.67 -8.92
N GLY A 144 -15.19 -14.17 -10.16
CA GLY A 144 -15.24 -12.73 -10.47
C GLY A 144 -14.10 -12.25 -11.36
N TYR A 145 -14.09 -10.95 -11.65
CA TYR A 145 -13.02 -10.28 -12.38
C TYR A 145 -12.06 -9.59 -11.41
N GLU A 146 -10.76 -9.78 -11.61
CA GLU A 146 -9.70 -9.02 -10.96
C GLU A 146 -8.66 -8.61 -12.01
N GLY A 147 -8.33 -7.33 -12.03
CA GLY A 147 -7.23 -6.80 -12.83
C GLY A 147 -6.28 -6.00 -11.95
N ASN A 148 -4.99 -6.33 -12.06
CA ASN A 148 -3.91 -5.63 -11.37
C ASN A 148 -3.48 -4.41 -12.20
N THR A 149 -3.43 -3.24 -11.56
CA THR A 149 -3.01 -1.97 -12.17
C THR A 149 -1.81 -1.35 -11.44
N SER A 150 -1.20 -2.09 -10.51
CA SER A 150 0.00 -1.66 -9.81
C SER A 150 1.16 -1.49 -10.80
N GLY A 151 1.66 -0.26 -10.94
CA GLY A 151 2.73 0.03 -11.87
C GLY A 151 2.28 0.14 -13.34
N ALA A 152 0.96 0.15 -13.60
CA ALA A 152 0.42 0.13 -14.95
C ALA A 152 0.24 1.54 -15.53
N SER A 153 0.41 1.64 -16.85
CA SER A 153 0.14 2.87 -17.59
C SER A 153 -1.33 3.26 -17.49
N ILE A 154 -1.65 4.53 -17.82
CA ILE A 154 -3.04 4.99 -17.88
C ILE A 154 -3.86 4.17 -18.89
N GLY A 155 -3.26 3.75 -20.00
CA GLY A 155 -3.93 2.97 -21.04
C GLY A 155 -4.32 1.58 -20.56
N ASP A 156 -3.38 0.89 -19.92
CA ASP A 156 -3.61 -0.45 -19.35
C ASP A 156 -4.62 -0.39 -18.21
N THR A 157 -4.49 0.63 -17.33
CA THR A 157 -5.43 0.87 -16.23
C THR A 157 -6.83 1.15 -16.75
N ALA A 158 -6.98 1.97 -17.79
CA ALA A 158 -8.27 2.25 -18.41
C ALA A 158 -8.88 1.00 -19.06
N SER A 159 -8.07 0.17 -19.72
CA SER A 159 -8.51 -1.11 -20.29
C SER A 159 -9.04 -2.05 -19.21
N VAL A 160 -8.29 -2.21 -18.11
CA VAL A 160 -8.70 -3.02 -16.96
C VAL A 160 -9.98 -2.48 -16.32
N TYR A 161 -10.09 -1.16 -16.19
CA TYR A 161 -11.27 -0.48 -15.65
C TYR A 161 -12.51 -0.74 -16.53
N THR A 162 -12.38 -0.58 -17.85
CA THR A 162 -13.46 -0.89 -18.78
C THR A 162 -13.86 -2.37 -18.75
N ALA A 163 -12.90 -3.28 -18.68
CA ALA A 163 -13.17 -4.71 -18.59
C ALA A 163 -13.91 -5.08 -17.29
N ALA A 164 -13.55 -4.48 -16.15
CA ALA A 164 -14.27 -4.68 -14.89
C ALA A 164 -15.73 -4.17 -14.97
N VAL A 165 -15.94 -3.00 -15.59
CA VAL A 165 -17.28 -2.43 -15.78
C VAL A 165 -18.13 -3.33 -16.69
N ASN A 166 -17.57 -3.77 -17.81
CA ASN A 166 -18.27 -4.67 -18.73
C ASN A 166 -18.64 -6.00 -18.03
N HIS A 167 -17.69 -6.59 -17.30
CA HIS A 167 -17.95 -7.80 -16.51
C HIS A 167 -19.07 -7.58 -15.48
N ALA A 168 -19.06 -6.46 -14.77
CA ALA A 168 -20.10 -6.11 -13.81
C ALA A 168 -21.48 -5.97 -14.48
N MET A 169 -21.54 -5.33 -15.65
CA MET A 169 -22.78 -5.20 -16.43
C MET A 169 -23.30 -6.56 -16.92
N GLU A 170 -22.43 -7.40 -17.46
CA GLU A 170 -22.77 -8.74 -17.95
C GLU A 170 -23.33 -9.63 -16.84
N ASN A 171 -22.79 -9.51 -15.63
CA ASN A 171 -23.20 -10.29 -14.46
C ASN A 171 -24.23 -9.58 -13.56
N GLN A 172 -24.82 -8.47 -14.03
CA GLN A 172 -25.86 -7.71 -13.32
C GLN A 172 -25.44 -7.24 -11.91
N LEU A 173 -24.14 -6.98 -11.74
CA LEU A 173 -23.59 -6.39 -10.53
C LEU A 173 -23.91 -4.89 -10.48
N LYS A 174 -23.99 -4.35 -9.26
CA LYS A 174 -24.31 -2.93 -9.04
C LYS A 174 -23.07 -2.04 -8.92
N GLU A 175 -21.93 -2.64 -8.61
CA GLU A 175 -20.70 -1.95 -8.23
C GLU A 175 -19.46 -2.70 -8.71
N ILE A 176 -18.38 -1.96 -8.86
CA ILE A 176 -17.01 -2.47 -8.97
C ILE A 176 -16.22 -2.06 -7.73
N GLU A 177 -15.12 -2.74 -7.45
CA GLU A 177 -14.22 -2.40 -6.35
C GLU A 177 -12.92 -1.81 -6.89
N LEU A 178 -12.51 -0.68 -6.34
CA LEU A 178 -11.23 -0.03 -6.62
C LEU A 178 -10.35 -0.14 -5.38
N GLU A 179 -9.24 -0.86 -5.52
CA GLU A 179 -8.18 -0.85 -4.52
C GLU A 179 -7.26 0.33 -4.83
N VAL A 180 -7.20 1.28 -3.91
CA VAL A 180 -6.39 2.49 -4.07
C VAL A 180 -5.41 2.69 -2.91
N ASN A 181 -4.26 3.25 -3.24
CA ASN A 181 -3.28 3.71 -2.27
C ASN A 181 -3.32 5.23 -2.16
N ARG A 182 -3.35 5.73 -0.92
CA ARG A 182 -3.32 7.16 -0.60
C ARG A 182 -2.02 7.52 0.07
N LEU A 183 -1.41 8.61 -0.39
CA LEU A 183 -0.30 9.24 0.33
C LEU A 183 -0.85 10.23 1.35
N VAL A 184 -0.58 9.97 2.63
CA VAL A 184 -0.99 10.85 3.73
C VAL A 184 0.25 11.55 4.27
N PRO A 185 0.36 12.89 4.16
CA PRO A 185 1.49 13.61 4.72
C PRO A 185 1.50 13.47 6.24
N MET A 186 2.61 13.00 6.78
CA MET A 186 2.89 12.99 8.21
C MET A 186 3.64 14.26 8.54
N MET A 187 2.98 15.18 9.25
CA MET A 187 3.71 16.27 9.90
C MET A 187 4.48 15.68 11.07
N ALA A 188 5.74 16.06 11.25
CA ALA A 188 6.41 15.87 12.52
C ALA A 188 5.60 16.64 13.57
N SER A 189 5.26 16.01 14.70
CA SER A 189 4.69 16.75 15.82
C SER A 189 5.72 17.78 16.26
N GLU A 190 5.42 19.07 16.05
CA GLU A 190 6.13 20.13 16.74
C GLU A 190 5.78 20.00 18.23
N GLU A 191 6.69 19.40 19.00
CA GLU A 191 6.75 19.54 20.47
C GLU A 191 7.83 20.57 20.83
#